data_AF-F3FWS6-F1
#
_entry.id   AF-F3FWS6-F1
#
_cell.length_a   1.000
_cell.length_b   1.000
_cell.length_c   1.000
_cell.angle_alpha   90.00
_cell.angle_beta   90.00
_cell.angle_gamma   90.00
#
_symmetry.space_group_name_H-M   'P 1'
#
loop_
_entity.id
_entity.type
_entity.pdbx_description
1 polymer ?
#
loop_
_entity_poly.entity_id
_entity_poly.type
_entity_poly.pdbx_seq_one_letter_code
_entity_poly.pdbx_strand_id
1 'polypeptide(L)'
;FALIDQLSIHEPVDWLCKVFEVTRSCYYARRLRRRTPDVERLRLRSRVNELFTQGRSAPGSRSIMAMMQDDGEQIGRFKVRS
;
A
#
# COMPACT_ATOMS: atom_id res chain seq x y z
N PHE A 1 5.22 0.41 17.05
CA PHE A 1 4.80 -0.90 16.50
C PHE A 1 5.95 -1.90 16.40
N ALA A 2 7.07 -1.60 15.73
CA ALA A 2 8.20 -2.55 15.65
C ALA A 2 8.69 -3.04 17.02
N LEU A 3 8.81 -2.12 18.00
CA LEU A 3 9.16 -2.47 19.38
C LEU A 3 8.08 -3.33 20.07
N ILE A 4 6.79 -3.04 19.85
CA ILE A 4 5.68 -3.87 20.36
C ILE A 4 5.73 -5.27 19.72
N ASP A 5 6.05 -5.37 18.44
CA ASP A 5 6.18 -6.66 17.75
C ASP A 5 7.35 -7.49 18.33
N GLN A 6 8.49 -6.86 18.62
CA GLN A 6 9.64 -7.53 19.26
C GLN A 6 9.32 -8.00 20.68
N LEU A 7 8.66 -7.16 21.47
CA LEU A 7 8.34 -7.47 22.87
C LEU A 7 7.15 -8.42 23.01
N SER A 8 6.30 -8.55 21.98
CA SER A 8 5.12 -9.43 21.99
C SER A 8 5.45 -10.92 22.14
N ILE A 9 6.73 -11.28 21.98
CA ILE A 9 7.25 -12.64 22.24
C ILE A 9 7.27 -12.95 23.75
N HIS A 10 7.48 -11.93 24.58
CA HIS A 10 7.65 -12.07 26.02
C HIS A 10 6.45 -11.54 26.80
N GLU A 11 5.81 -10.48 26.31
CA GLU A 11 4.75 -9.77 27.02
C GLU A 11 3.44 -9.72 26.21
N PRO A 12 2.28 -9.72 26.87
CA PRO A 12 1.00 -9.65 26.17
C PRO A 12 0.86 -8.29 25.45
N VAL A 13 0.43 -8.35 24.18
CA VAL A 13 0.20 -7.15 23.33
C VAL A 13 -0.69 -6.12 24.01
N ASP A 14 -1.68 -6.56 24.79
CA ASP A 14 -2.58 -5.68 25.54
C ASP A 14 -1.84 -4.83 26.58
N TRP A 15 -0.86 -5.42 27.27
CA TRP A 15 -0.04 -4.70 28.24
C TRP A 15 0.92 -3.76 27.52
N LEU A 16 1.59 -4.23 26.46
CA LEU A 16 2.47 -3.40 25.65
C LEU A 16 1.73 -2.19 25.05
N CYS A 17 0.52 -2.38 24.52
CA CYS A 17 -0.31 -1.29 24.02
C CYS A 17 -0.59 -0.24 25.10
N LYS A 18 -0.86 -0.66 26.34
CA LYS A 18 -1.07 0.27 27.48
C LYS A 18 0.21 1.02 27.83
N VAL A 19 1.35 0.32 27.95
CA VAL A 19 2.66 0.92 28.30
C VAL A 19 3.11 1.95 27.28
N PHE A 20 2.88 1.67 25.99
CA PHE A 20 3.24 2.59 24.91
C PHE A 20 2.13 3.60 24.58
N GLU A 21 1.04 3.63 25.35
CA GLU A 21 -0.11 4.54 25.15
C GLU A 21 -0.71 4.45 23.73
N VAL A 22 -0.71 3.24 23.14
CA VAL A 22 -1.29 2.97 21.82
C VAL A 22 -2.59 2.19 21.98
N THR A 23 -3.62 2.55 21.22
CA THR A 23 -4.85 1.76 21.19
C THR A 23 -4.62 0.40 20.52
N ARG A 24 -5.20 -0.67 21.09
CA ARG A 24 -5.16 -2.02 20.51
C ARG A 24 -5.63 -2.05 19.06
N SER A 25 -6.68 -1.29 18.74
CA SER A 25 -7.23 -1.18 17.38
C SER A 25 -6.19 -0.64 16.40
N CYS A 26 -5.38 0.35 16.80
CA CYS A 26 -4.31 0.91 15.98
C CYS A 26 -3.19 -0.13 15.75
N TYR A 27 -2.82 -0.90 16.79
CA TYR A 27 -1.86 -2.00 16.67
C TYR A 27 -2.30 -3.05 15.65
N TYR A 28 -3.51 -3.60 15.79
CA TYR A 28 -3.99 -4.64 14.88
C TYR A 28 -4.27 -4.10 13.47
N ALA A 29 -4.75 -2.87 13.32
CA ALA A 29 -4.90 -2.23 12.02
C ALA A 29 -3.55 -2.08 11.30
N ARG A 30 -2.49 -1.67 12.01
CA ARG A 30 -1.13 -1.61 11.45
C ARG A 30 -0.61 -2.99 11.08
N ARG A 31 -0.81 -3.98 11.95
CA ARG A 31 -0.35 -5.37 11.73
C ARG A 31 -1.02 -5.99 10.51
N LEU A 32 -2.32 -5.75 10.32
CA LEU A 32 -3.06 -6.16 9.13
C LEU A 32 -2.48 -5.53 7.86
N ARG A 33 -2.24 -4.21 7.86
CA ARG A 33 -1.64 -3.49 6.72
C ARG A 33 -0.21 -3.92 6.39
N ARG A 34 0.55 -4.45 7.35
CA ARG A 34 1.93 -4.93 7.13
C ARG A 34 2.00 -6.34 6.56
N ARG A 35 0.96 -7.16 6.76
CA ARG A 35 1.07 -8.61 6.56
C ARG A 35 1.03 -9.07 5.11
N THR A 36 0.53 -8.24 4.19
CA THR A 36 0.39 -8.65 2.78
C THR A 36 0.65 -7.46 1.87
N PRO A 37 1.70 -7.50 1.04
CA PRO A 37 1.81 -6.59 -0.09
C PRO A 37 0.56 -6.76 -0.95
N ASP A 38 -0.12 -5.66 -1.24
CA ASP A 38 -1.23 -5.68 -2.20
C ASP A 38 -0.63 -5.96 -3.59
N VAL A 39 -0.62 -7.24 -3.98
CA VAL A 39 0.02 -7.74 -5.20
C VAL A 39 -0.58 -7.07 -6.44
N GLU A 40 -1.90 -6.86 -6.42
CA GLU A 40 -2.60 -6.19 -7.52
C GLU A 40 -2.18 -4.74 -7.64
N ARG A 41 -2.05 -4.03 -6.50
CA ARG A 41 -1.53 -2.67 -6.51
C ARG A 41 -0.10 -2.59 -7.01
N LEU A 42 0.75 -3.57 -6.68
CA LEU A 42 2.12 -3.63 -7.19
C LEU A 42 2.15 -3.85 -8.71
N ARG A 43 1.30 -4.76 -9.22
CA ARG A 43 1.14 -5.03 -10.66
C ARG A 43 0.70 -3.78 -11.42
N LEU A 44 -0.37 -3.13 -10.95
CA LEU A 44 -0.87 -1.89 -11.54
C LEU A 44 0.19 -0.79 -11.54
N ARG A 45 0.98 -0.68 -10.46
CA ARG A 45 2.06 0.31 -10.37
C ARG A 45 3.21 0.01 -11.34
N SER A 46 3.55 -1.26 -11.56
CA SER A 46 4.50 -1.66 -12.60
C SER A 46 4.02 -1.22 -13.98
N ARG A 47 2.75 -1.51 -14.31
CA ARG A 47 2.18 -1.17 -15.62
C ARG A 47 2.12 0.33 -15.86
N VAL A 48 1.72 1.11 -14.85
CA VAL A 48 1.76 2.57 -14.90
C VAL A 48 3.18 3.08 -15.19
N ASN A 49 4.20 2.49 -14.54
CA ASN A 49 5.59 2.89 -14.74
C ASN A 49 6.11 2.55 -16.15
N GLU A 50 5.71 1.41 -16.70
CA GLU A 50 6.01 1.01 -18.08
C GLU A 50 5.43 2.03 -19.08
N LEU A 51 4.14 2.32 -18.99
CA LEU A 51 3.46 3.28 -19.87
C LEU A 51 4.04 4.70 -19.75
N PHE A 52 4.38 5.12 -18.53
CA PHE A 52 5.00 6.41 -18.29
C PHE A 52 6.40 6.50 -18.93
N THR A 53 7.20 5.44 -18.79
CA THR A 53 8.54 5.36 -19.39
C THR A 53 8.46 5.32 -20.92
N GLN A 54 7.54 4.53 -21.49
CA GLN A 54 7.30 4.47 -22.94
C GLN A 54 6.88 5.84 -23.50
N GLY A 55 6.04 6.57 -22.76
CA GLY A 55 5.63 7.93 -23.07
C GLY A 55 6.70 9.00 -22.86
N ARG A 56 7.96 8.62 -22.57
CA ARG A 56 9.07 9.55 -22.26
C ARG A 56 8.72 10.51 -21.11
N SER A 57 8.05 10.00 -20.08
CA SER A 57 7.65 10.76 -18.89
C SER A 57 6.70 11.94 -19.14
N ALA A 58 6.06 11.99 -20.32
CA ALA A 58 5.14 13.05 -20.70
C ALA A 58 3.66 12.80 -20.33
N PRO A 59 3.11 11.56 -20.40
CA PRO A 59 1.70 11.33 -20.14
C PRO A 59 1.29 11.71 -18.72
N GLY A 60 0.24 12.52 -18.61
CA GLY A 60 -0.37 12.84 -17.32
C GLY A 60 -1.24 11.70 -16.79
N SER A 61 -1.64 11.79 -15.52
CA SER A 61 -2.48 10.76 -14.86
C SER A 61 -3.75 10.35 -15.62
N ARG A 62 -4.40 11.28 -16.34
CA ARG A 62 -5.59 10.98 -17.16
C ARG A 62 -5.23 10.21 -18.42
N SER A 63 -4.12 10.54 -19.07
CA SER A 63 -3.62 9.85 -20.24
C SER A 63 -3.17 8.43 -19.89
N ILE A 64 -2.44 8.26 -18.78
CA ILE A 64 -2.07 6.92 -18.29
C ILE A 64 -3.31 6.10 -17.91
N MET A 65 -4.31 6.71 -17.27
CA MET A 65 -5.57 6.01 -16.97
C MET A 65 -6.24 5.49 -18.25
N ALA A 66 -6.32 6.32 -19.29
CA ALA A 66 -6.90 5.90 -20.58
C ALA A 66 -6.09 4.76 -21.21
N MET A 67 -4.75 4.88 -21.26
CA MET A 67 -3.87 3.81 -21.77
C MET A 67 -4.03 2.49 -21.00
N MET A 68 -4.13 2.56 -19.66
CA MET A 68 -4.38 1.39 -18.82
C MET A 68 -5.74 0.75 -19.15
N GLN A 69 -6.79 1.56 -19.36
CA GLN A 69 -8.12 1.06 -19.73
C GLN A 69 -8.15 0.44 -21.13
N ASP A 70 -7.42 1.02 -22.08
CA ASP A 70 -7.25 0.46 -23.43
C ASP A 70 -6.52 -0.89 -23.38
N ASP A 71 -5.58 -1.07 -22.43
CA ASP A 71 -4.90 -2.35 -22.14
C ASP A 71 -5.79 -3.34 -21.36
N GLY A 72 -7.03 -2.99 -21.02
CA GLY A 72 -7.98 -3.83 -20.28
C GLY A 72 -7.94 -3.69 -18.76
N GLU A 73 -7.17 -2.75 -18.21
CA GLU A 73 -7.07 -2.52 -16.77
C GLU A 73 -8.19 -1.62 -16.25
N GLN A 74 -8.98 -2.12 -15.30
CA GLN A 74 -9.98 -1.30 -14.61
C GLN A 74 -9.34 -0.48 -13.46
N ILE A 75 -8.67 0.62 -13.85
CA ILE A 75 -8.07 1.57 -12.91
C ILE A 75 -8.75 2.93 -12.95
N GLY A 76 -8.91 3.56 -11.79
CA GLY A 76 -9.37 4.95 -11.66
C GLY A 76 -8.21 5.93 -11.60
N ARG A 77 -8.45 7.19 -11.98
CA ARG A 77 -7.44 8.28 -11.99
C ARG A 77 -6.57 8.36 -10.73
N PHE A 78 -7.16 8.20 -9.55
CA PHE A 78 -6.43 8.34 -8.28
C PHE A 78 -5.50 7.17 -7.97
N LYS A 79 -5.77 5.98 -8.52
CA LYS A 79 -4.92 4.80 -8.35
C LYS A 79 -3.64 4.86 -9.19
N VAL A 80 -3.60 5.70 -10.24
CA VAL A 80 -2.41 5.90 -11.07
C VAL A 80 -1.24 6.51 -10.27
N ARG A 81 -1.52 7.27 -9.20
CA ARG A 81 -0.49 7.97 -8.39
C ARG A 81 -0.23 7.28 -7.04
N SER A 82 -0.95 6.22 -6.70
CA SER A 82 -1.05 5.68 -5.33
C SER A 82 -0.12 4.51 -5.04
#